data_AF-A0A1V4TYS9-F1
#
_entry.id   AF-A0A1V4TYS9-F1
#
_cell.length_a   1.000
_cell.length_b   1.000
_cell.length_c   1.000
_cell.angle_alpha   90.00
_cell.angle_beta   90.00
_cell.angle_gamma   90.00
#
_symmetry.space_group_name_H-M   'P 1'
#
loop_
_entity.id
_entity.type
_entity.pdbx_description
1 polymer ?
#
loop_
_entity_poly.entity_id
_entity_poly.type
_entity_poly.pdbx_seq_one_letter_code
_entity_poly.pdbx_strand_id
1 'polypeptide(L)'
;MAKLVGQSDRKGEKGLRQKEQVGVLQRFRDGEFNVLVATSVGEEGLDVASTDLVVFYEPVPSEIRSIQRRGRTGRSRAGNVVILITRGTRDEAYYYSSLNKEKAMRRRLETMKDELGGSTETKKKGQKTLDGF
;
A
#
# COMPACT_ATOMS: atom_id res chain seq x y z
N MET A 1 14.99 -9.24 16.60
CA MET A 1 13.73 -9.59 15.88
C MET A 1 12.58 -9.43 16.85
N ALA A 2 11.44 -8.86 16.42
CA ALA A 2 10.24 -8.70 17.26
C ALA A 2 8.96 -9.13 16.51
N LYS A 3 7.89 -9.42 17.26
CA LYS A 3 6.57 -9.77 16.73
C LYS A 3 5.56 -8.65 16.90
N LEU A 4 4.71 -8.43 15.89
CA LEU A 4 3.59 -7.48 15.91
C LEU A 4 2.29 -8.21 15.52
N VAL A 5 1.45 -8.46 16.51
CA VAL A 5 0.19 -9.22 16.37
C VAL A 5 -1.04 -8.40 16.74
N GLY A 6 -2.22 -8.91 16.39
CA GLY A 6 -3.54 -8.40 16.77
C GLY A 6 -3.72 -8.15 18.27
N GLN A 7 -4.76 -7.39 18.62
CA GLN A 7 -5.17 -7.19 20.00
C GLN A 7 -5.94 -8.39 20.56
N SER A 8 -6.51 -9.23 19.68
CA SER A 8 -7.27 -10.41 20.07
C SER A 8 -6.36 -11.56 20.48
N ASP A 9 -6.71 -12.21 21.59
CA ASP A 9 -6.06 -13.45 22.03
C ASP A 9 -6.46 -14.60 21.10
N ARG A 10 -5.50 -15.45 20.72
CA ARG A 10 -5.75 -16.65 19.89
C ARG A 10 -4.92 -17.82 20.38
N LYS A 11 -5.57 -18.98 20.57
CA LYS A 11 -4.95 -20.30 20.81
C LYS A 11 -3.65 -20.24 21.65
N GLY A 12 -3.75 -19.75 22.89
CA GLY A 12 -2.62 -19.73 23.83
C GLY A 12 -1.64 -18.56 23.65
N GLU A 13 -1.80 -17.71 22.64
CA GLU A 13 -1.06 -16.46 22.49
C GLU A 13 -1.94 -15.24 22.78
N LYS A 14 -1.44 -14.40 23.69
CA LYS A 14 -2.07 -13.13 24.03
C LYS A 14 -1.80 -12.11 22.93
N GLY A 15 -2.84 -11.37 22.54
CA GLY A 15 -2.72 -10.23 21.65
C GLY A 15 -1.92 -9.10 22.29
N LEU A 16 -1.41 -8.19 21.45
CA LEU A 16 -0.74 -6.98 21.92
C LEU A 16 -1.76 -5.86 22.04
N ARG A 17 -1.83 -5.20 23.20
CA ARG A 17 -2.58 -3.96 23.37
C ARG A 17 -1.99 -2.89 22.46
N GLN A 18 -2.79 -1.87 22.12
CA GLN A 18 -2.35 -0.79 21.24
C GLN A 18 -1.07 -0.08 21.72
N LYS A 19 -0.95 0.16 23.04
CA LYS A 19 0.26 0.76 23.63
C LYS A 19 1.51 -0.12 23.42
N GLU A 20 1.35 -1.44 23.49
CA GLU A 20 2.44 -2.40 23.27
C GLU A 20 2.83 -2.45 21.79
N GLN A 21 1.85 -2.43 20.88
CA GLN A 21 2.08 -2.33 19.43
C GLN A 21 2.88 -1.07 19.07
N VAL A 22 2.49 0.10 19.61
CA VAL A 22 3.20 1.37 19.41
C VAL A 22 4.63 1.29 19.97
N GLY A 23 4.82 0.70 21.15
CA GLY A 23 6.14 0.49 21.74
C GLY A 23 7.05 -0.36 20.85
N VAL A 24 6.55 -1.48 20.31
CA VAL A 24 7.31 -2.34 19.38
C VAL A 24 7.71 -1.56 18.12
N LEU A 25 6.81 -0.76 17.54
CA LEU A 25 7.11 0.05 16.36
C LEU A 25 8.14 1.15 16.65
N GLN A 26 8.09 1.76 17.83
CA GLN A 26 9.08 2.75 18.23
C GLN A 26 10.48 2.14 18.33
N ARG A 27 10.60 1.02 19.03
CA ARG A 27 11.87 0.28 19.17
C ARG A 27 12.43 -0.18 17.81
N PHE A 28 11.54 -0.54 16.88
CA PHE A 28 11.93 -0.82 15.49
C PHE A 28 12.47 0.41 14.77
N ARG A 29 11.83 1.57 14.92
CA ARG A 29 12.30 2.85 14.37
C ARG A 29 13.65 3.28 14.96
N ASP A 30 13.85 3.03 16.24
CA ASP A 30 15.08 3.38 16.96
C ASP A 30 16.23 2.39 16.65
N GLY A 31 15.97 1.35 15.86
CA GLY A 31 16.98 0.41 15.39
C GLY A 31 17.38 -0.64 16.43
N GLU A 32 16.64 -0.80 17.54
CA GLU A 32 16.90 -1.87 18.52
C GLU A 32 16.84 -3.27 17.90
N PHE A 33 16.08 -3.41 16.81
CA PHE A 33 16.08 -4.57 15.95
C PHE A 33 15.75 -4.17 14.51
N ASN A 34 16.27 -4.93 13.56
CA ASN A 34 16.15 -4.69 12.12
C ASN A 34 15.12 -5.59 11.42
N VAL A 35 14.49 -6.53 12.14
CA VAL A 35 13.47 -7.44 11.60
C VAL A 35 12.23 -7.41 12.48
N LEU A 36 11.10 -7.09 11.85
CA LEU A 36 9.76 -7.11 12.43
C LEU A 36 8.91 -8.14 11.69
N VAL A 37 8.34 -9.09 12.42
CA VAL A 37 7.35 -10.04 11.88
C VAL A 37 5.97 -9.62 12.32
N ALA A 38 5.12 -9.32 11.35
CA ALA A 38 3.78 -8.80 11.60
C ALA A 38 2.70 -9.69 10.99
N THR A 39 1.53 -9.71 11.63
CA THR A 39 0.27 -10.16 11.00
C THR A 39 -0.35 -9.02 10.19
N SER A 40 -1.60 -9.16 9.74
CA SER A 40 -2.34 -8.10 9.02
C SER A 40 -2.43 -6.76 9.78
N VAL A 41 -2.12 -6.74 11.08
CA VAL A 41 -1.94 -5.50 11.87
C VAL A 41 -0.86 -4.59 11.31
N GLY A 42 0.21 -5.15 10.72
CA GLY A 42 1.26 -4.33 10.10
C GLY A 42 0.83 -3.64 8.81
N GLU A 43 -0.38 -3.94 8.31
CA GLU A 43 -0.82 -3.53 6.98
C GLU A 43 -1.79 -2.33 6.99
N GLU A 44 -2.54 -2.12 8.08
CA GLU A 44 -3.56 -1.06 8.19
C GLU A 44 -3.40 -0.29 9.51
N GLY A 45 -3.42 1.04 9.44
CA GLY A 45 -3.55 1.94 10.61
C GLY A 45 -2.28 2.16 11.45
N LEU A 46 -1.19 1.43 11.22
CA LEU A 46 0.07 1.60 11.94
C LEU A 46 1.18 2.13 11.03
N ASP A 47 1.81 3.23 11.44
CA ASP A 47 2.95 3.82 10.72
C ASP A 47 4.23 3.02 10.99
N VAL A 48 4.42 1.96 10.21
CA VAL A 48 5.67 1.19 10.21
C VAL A 48 6.76 2.05 9.55
N ALA A 49 7.94 2.06 10.16
CA ALA A 49 9.13 2.74 9.67
C ALA A 49 9.39 2.44 8.18
N SER A 50 10.05 3.37 7.46
CA SER A 50 10.53 3.08 6.11
C SER A 50 11.48 1.89 6.17
N THR A 51 11.15 0.81 5.45
CA THR A 51 11.98 -0.40 5.38
C THR A 51 12.54 -0.58 3.99
N ASP A 52 13.69 -1.25 3.91
CA ASP A 52 14.34 -1.55 2.63
C ASP A 52 13.81 -2.81 1.96
N LEU A 53 13.18 -3.70 2.73
CA LEU A 53 12.66 -4.98 2.28
C LEU A 53 11.39 -5.34 3.04
N VAL A 54 10.33 -5.68 2.31
CA VAL A 54 9.12 -6.27 2.85
C VAL A 54 8.92 -7.64 2.22
N VAL A 55 8.73 -8.67 3.05
CA VAL A 55 8.48 -10.04 2.60
C VAL A 55 7.07 -10.45 3.01
N PHE A 56 6.26 -10.83 2.03
CA PHE A 56 4.95 -11.44 2.24
C PHE A 56 5.06 -12.95 2.24
N TYR A 57 4.59 -13.58 3.30
CA TYR A 57 4.58 -15.04 3.41
C TYR A 57 3.50 -15.71 2.53
N GLU A 58 2.48 -14.95 2.11
CA GLU A 58 1.44 -15.41 1.20
C GLU A 58 0.93 -14.25 0.31
N PRO A 59 0.39 -14.53 -0.89
CA PRO A 59 -0.26 -13.53 -1.72
C PRO A 59 -1.64 -13.14 -1.18
N VAL A 60 -1.91 -11.83 -1.11
CA VAL A 60 -3.22 -11.29 -0.72
C VAL A 60 -3.97 -10.81 -1.97
N PRO A 61 -5.22 -11.25 -2.22
CA PRO A 61 -5.98 -10.92 -3.43
C PRO A 61 -6.64 -9.52 -3.35
N SER A 62 -5.84 -8.50 -2.99
CA SER A 62 -6.27 -7.09 -2.89
C SER A 62 -5.20 -6.16 -3.46
N GLU A 63 -5.62 -5.39 -4.47
CA GLU A 63 -4.84 -4.41 -5.21
C GLU A 63 -4.47 -3.20 -4.34
N ILE A 64 -5.40 -2.69 -3.53
CA ILE A 64 -5.16 -1.57 -2.61
C ILE A 64 -4.09 -1.95 -1.60
N ARG A 65 -4.25 -3.14 -1.02
CA ARG A 65 -3.31 -3.71 -0.05
C ARG A 65 -1.93 -3.94 -0.67
N SER A 66 -1.86 -4.47 -1.88
CA SER A 66 -0.60 -4.62 -2.63
C SER A 66 0.09 -3.27 -2.90
N ILE A 67 -0.68 -2.23 -3.28
CA ILE A 67 -0.17 -0.88 -3.57
C ILE A 67 0.31 -0.16 -2.30
N GLN A 68 -0.52 -0.09 -1.26
CA GLN A 68 -0.21 0.59 0.01
C GLN A 68 1.06 0.05 0.67
N ARG A 69 1.36 -1.23 0.43
CA ARG A 69 2.51 -1.94 0.99
C ARG A 69 3.80 -1.70 0.23
N ARG A 70 3.74 -1.55 -1.10
CA ARG A 70 4.88 -1.05 -1.88
C ARG A 70 5.25 0.38 -1.47
N GLY A 71 4.29 1.20 -1.05
CA GLY A 71 4.54 2.57 -0.56
C GLY A 71 5.28 2.67 0.79
N ARG A 72 5.51 1.55 1.50
CA ARG A 72 6.28 1.49 2.77
C ARG A 72 7.76 1.23 2.58
N THR A 73 8.13 0.95 1.34
CA THR A 73 9.51 0.86 0.84
C THR A 73 9.73 2.05 -0.10
N GLY A 74 10.89 2.72 -0.08
CA GLY A 74 11.15 3.79 -1.06
C GLY A 74 11.23 5.24 -0.57
N ARG A 75 11.00 5.57 0.71
CA ARG A 75 10.97 6.99 1.15
C ARG A 75 12.35 7.68 1.13
N SER A 76 13.43 6.93 1.33
CA SER A 76 14.81 7.44 1.31
C SER A 76 15.75 6.67 0.37
N ARG A 77 15.42 5.42 0.03
CA ARG A 77 16.16 4.55 -0.92
C ARG A 77 15.19 3.55 -1.57
N ALA A 78 15.52 3.04 -2.76
CA ALA A 78 14.78 1.94 -3.39
C ALA A 78 14.66 0.75 -2.43
N GLY A 79 13.43 0.40 -2.05
CA GLY A 79 13.17 -0.79 -1.27
C GLY A 79 12.45 -1.85 -2.11
N ASN A 80 12.58 -3.10 -1.66
CA ASN A 80 12.12 -4.27 -2.38
C ASN A 80 10.89 -4.87 -1.71
N VAL A 81 9.97 -5.39 -2.52
CA VAL A 81 8.84 -6.18 -2.05
C VAL A 81 8.94 -7.57 -2.65
N VAL A 82 8.98 -8.58 -1.79
CA VAL A 82 9.02 -10.00 -2.17
C VAL A 82 7.73 -10.67 -1.70
N ILE A 83 7.10 -11.45 -2.58
CA ILE A 83 5.94 -12.26 -2.24
C ILE A 83 6.33 -13.72 -2.40
N LEU A 84 6.22 -14.48 -1.32
CA LEU A 84 6.39 -15.93 -1.36
C LEU A 84 5.10 -16.56 -1.88
N ILE A 85 5.24 -17.41 -2.89
CA ILE A 85 4.12 -18.09 -3.56
C ILE A 85 4.46 -19.57 -3.59
N THR A 86 3.57 -20.39 -3.05
CA THR A 86 3.71 -21.84 -3.13
C THR A 86 3.18 -22.33 -4.47
N ARG A 87 4.00 -23.06 -5.23
CA ARG A 87 3.59 -23.61 -6.54
C ARG A 87 2.53 -24.68 -6.40
N GLY A 88 1.60 -24.72 -7.34
CA GLY A 88 0.53 -25.73 -7.36
C GLY A 88 -0.50 -25.60 -6.23
N THR A 89 -0.56 -24.44 -5.55
CA THR A 89 -1.57 -24.14 -4.54
C THR A 89 -2.45 -22.97 -4.97
N ARG A 90 -3.47 -22.67 -4.15
CA ARG A 90 -4.32 -21.48 -4.31
C ARG A 90 -3.55 -20.15 -4.34
N ASP A 91 -2.30 -20.12 -3.87
CA ASP A 91 -1.47 -18.93 -3.83
C ASP A 91 -1.28 -18.34 -5.23
N GLU A 92 -1.10 -19.20 -6.25
CA GLU A 92 -0.97 -18.76 -7.65
C GLU A 92 -2.23 -18.04 -8.12
N ALA A 93 -3.41 -18.60 -7.84
CA ALA A 93 -4.69 -17.99 -8.19
C ALA A 93 -4.89 -16.63 -7.50
N TYR A 94 -4.53 -16.52 -6.22
CA TYR A 94 -4.59 -15.26 -5.48
C TYR A 94 -3.62 -14.22 -6.03
N TYR A 95 -2.42 -14.62 -6.42
CA TYR A 95 -1.43 -13.74 -7.04
C TYR A 95 -1.95 -13.19 -8.38
N TYR A 96 -2.41 -14.06 -9.29
CA TYR A 96 -2.95 -13.61 -10.59
C TYR A 96 -4.22 -12.76 -10.43
N SER A 97 -5.08 -13.10 -9.47
CA SER A 97 -6.26 -12.29 -9.14
C SER A 97 -5.86 -10.87 -8.71
N SER A 98 -4.86 -10.74 -7.83
CA SER A 98 -4.33 -9.44 -7.39
C SER A 98 -3.78 -8.61 -8.56
N LEU A 99 -2.99 -9.22 -9.45
CA LEU A 99 -2.48 -8.55 -10.65
C LEU A 99 -3.58 -8.05 -11.59
N ASN A 100 -4.61 -8.87 -11.80
CA ASN A 100 -5.73 -8.51 -12.68
C ASN A 100 -6.56 -7.37 -12.07
N LYS A 101 -6.80 -7.38 -10.76
CA LYS A 101 -7.47 -6.29 -10.06
C LYS A 101 -6.67 -4.99 -10.10
N GLU A 102 -5.35 -5.05 -9.93
CA GLU A 102 -4.49 -3.86 -10.06
C GLU A 102 -4.55 -3.26 -11.48
N LYS A 103 -4.49 -4.12 -12.52
CA LYS A 103 -4.63 -3.66 -13.92
C LYS A 103 -6.00 -3.01 -14.15
N ALA A 104 -7.08 -3.62 -13.65
CA ALA A 104 -8.42 -3.07 -13.78
C ALA A 104 -8.57 -1.72 -13.05
N MET A 105 -8.01 -1.60 -11.85
CA MET A 105 -7.99 -0.35 -11.08
C MET A 105 -7.28 0.77 -11.87
N ARG A 106 -6.09 0.50 -12.42
CA ARG A 106 -5.35 1.48 -13.22
C ARG A 106 -6.15 1.94 -14.44
N ARG A 107 -6.75 1.00 -15.18
CA ARG A 107 -7.60 1.33 -16.34
C ARG A 107 -8.75 2.27 -15.95
N ARG A 108 -9.44 1.97 -14.85
CA ARG A 108 -10.53 2.83 -14.35
C ARG A 108 -10.05 4.24 -13.99
N LEU A 109 -8.87 4.36 -13.37
CA LEU A 109 -8.28 5.65 -13.03
C LEU A 109 -7.95 6.49 -14.28
N GLU A 110 -7.39 5.86 -15.33
CA GLU A 110 -7.13 6.55 -16.61
C GLU A 110 -8.43 7.03 -17.27
N THR A 111 -9.46 6.16 -17.33
CA THR A 111 -10.77 6.56 -17.89
C THR A 111 -11.38 7.74 -17.14
N MET A 112 -11.35 7.74 -15.80
CA MET A 112 -11.85 8.86 -15.00
C MET A 112 -11.03 10.15 -15.24
N LYS A 113 -9.72 10.04 -15.45
CA LYS A 113 -8.86 11.19 -15.76
C LYS A 113 -9.21 11.80 -17.12
N ASP A 114 -9.49 10.97 -18.12
CA ASP A 114 -9.90 11.42 -19.45
C ASP A 114 -11.29 12.10 -19.42
N GLU A 115 -12.24 11.53 -18.67
CA GLU A 115 -13.59 12.09 -18.46
C GLU A 115 -13.55 13.45 -17.72
N LEU A 116 -12.68 13.58 -16.72
CA LEU A 116 -12.48 14.83 -15.98
C LEU A 116 -11.68 15.88 -16.77
N GLY A 117 -10.75 15.45 -17.62
CA GLY A 117 -9.92 16.32 -18.47
C GLY A 117 -10.65 16.99 -19.63
N GLY A 118 -11.85 16.50 -20.00
CA GLY A 118 -12.65 17.02 -21.12
C GLY A 118 -13.33 18.39 -20.91
N SER A 119 -13.05 19.11 -19.82
CA SER A 119 -13.74 20.36 -19.45
C SER A 119 -12.83 21.58 -19.31
N THR A 120 -11.63 21.58 -19.93
CA THR A 120 -10.73 22.75 -19.94
C THR A 120 -10.36 23.24 -21.34
N GLU A 121 -11.34 23.31 -22.26
CA GLU A 121 -11.22 24.12 -23.49
C GLU A 121 -12.38 25.13 -23.60
N THR A 122 -12.41 26.12 -22.71
CA THR A 122 -13.25 27.31 -22.93
C THR A 122 -12.52 28.26 -23.88
N LYS A 123 -12.89 28.16 -25.16
CA LYS A 123 -12.68 29.11 -26.27
C LYS A 123 -12.23 30.51 -25.82
N LYS A 124 -11.00 30.91 -26.16
CA LYS A 124 -10.64 32.33 -26.35
C LYS A 124 -11.45 32.88 -27.52
N LYS A 125 -12.67 33.38 -27.27
CA LYS A 125 -13.38 34.26 -28.22
C LYS A 125 -12.62 35.59 -28.25
N GLY A 126 -12.19 35.99 -29.45
CA GLY A 126 -11.44 37.21 -29.69
C GLY A 126 -12.19 38.45 -29.20
N GLN A 127 -11.46 39.31 -28.50
CA GLN A 127 -11.89 40.65 -28.16
C GLN A 127 -11.72 41.52 -29.42
N LYS A 128 -12.83 41.83 -30.11
CA LYS A 128 -12.85 42.94 -31.06
C LYS A 128 -12.86 44.22 -30.24
N THR A 129 -11.78 44.99 -30.32
CA THR A 129 -11.75 46.38 -29.84
C THR A 129 -12.67 47.22 -30.73
N LEU A 130 -13.58 47.96 -30.09
CA LEU A 130 -14.38 49.00 -30.73
C LEU A 130 -13.49 50.25 -30.82
N ASP A 131 -12.85 50.44 -31.98
CA ASP A 131 -12.35 51.75 -32.37
C ASP A 131 -13.38 52.39 -33.31
N GLY A 132 -13.90 53.54 -32.88
CA GLY A 132 -14.72 54.43 -33.70
C GLY A 132 -16.17 54.57 -33.25
N PHE A 133 -16.41 55.42 -32.26
CA PHE A 133 -17.21 56.66 -32.30
C PHE A 133 -17.41 57.18 -30.87
#